data_AF-A0A3R7SVI8-F1
#
_entry.id   AF-A0A3R7SVI8-F1
#
_cell.length_a   1.000
_cell.length_b   1.000
_cell.length_c   1.000
_cell.angle_alpha   90.00
_cell.angle_beta   90.00
_cell.angle_gamma   90.00
#
_symmetry.space_group_name_H-M   'P 1'
#
loop_
_entity.id
_entity.type
_entity.pdbx_description
1 polymer ?
#
loop_
_entity_poly.entity_id
_entity_poly.type
_entity_poly.pdbx_seq_one_letter_code
_entity_poly.pdbx_strand_id
1 'polypeptide(L)'
;MIIKNSFLIFKNDFKHRTWLDWIQSQIMLAPPPFRFKGAVTFDANGITFVGYDIFHDEEVQFNIPKNEMKQLYYGYDDTFRRLKSKGMDNTWAPIRFKFAHENDLYLISEFNGIYSANEELFEELKMWLS
;
A
#
# COMPACT_ATOMS: atom_id res chain seq x y z
N MET A 1 10.70 -5.28 11.67
CA MET A 1 10.14 -3.91 11.64
C MET A 1 8.62 -4.00 11.72
N ILE A 2 7.96 -3.13 12.48
CA ILE A 2 6.48 -3.10 12.60
C ILE A 2 5.99 -1.69 12.27
N ILE A 3 5.04 -1.60 11.34
CA ILE A 3 4.35 -0.38 10.94
C ILE A 3 2.90 -0.51 11.39
N LYS A 4 2.41 0.39 12.24
CA LYS A 4 1.09 0.24 12.87
C LYS A 4 -0.05 0.73 11.99
N ASN A 5 0.20 1.76 11.19
CA ASN A 5 -0.81 2.34 10.31
C ASN A 5 -0.35 2.22 8.85
N SER A 6 -0.86 1.21 8.17
CA SER A 6 -0.54 0.93 6.78
C SER A 6 -1.81 0.81 5.95
N PHE A 7 -1.76 1.34 4.73
CA PHE A 7 -2.77 1.21 3.70
C PHE A 7 -2.21 0.32 2.59
N LEU A 8 -2.89 -0.78 2.28
CA LEU A 8 -2.43 -1.76 1.31
C LEU A 8 -3.49 -2.02 0.25
N ILE A 9 -3.02 -2.35 -0.96
CA ILE A 9 -3.89 -2.75 -2.07
C ILE A 9 -3.11 -3.64 -3.04
N PHE A 10 -3.72 -4.74 -3.50
CA PHE A 10 -3.11 -5.54 -4.55
C PHE A 10 -3.44 -4.96 -5.93
N LYS A 11 -2.54 -5.16 -6.88
CA LYS A 11 -2.68 -4.70 -8.26
C LYS A 11 -4.02 -5.13 -8.88
N ASN A 12 -4.48 -6.36 -8.60
CA ASN A 12 -5.75 -6.86 -9.13
C ASN A 12 -6.98 -6.17 -8.54
N ASP A 13 -6.90 -5.56 -7.35
CA ASP A 13 -8.03 -4.86 -6.72
C ASP A 13 -8.41 -3.59 -7.50
N PHE A 14 -7.46 -2.97 -8.23
CA PHE A 14 -7.71 -1.81 -9.10
C PHE A 14 -8.66 -2.09 -10.27
N LYS A 15 -8.88 -3.36 -10.61
CA LYS A 15 -9.84 -3.75 -11.68
C LYS A 15 -11.28 -3.46 -11.27
N HIS A 16 -11.56 -3.42 -9.97
CA HIS A 16 -12.89 -3.09 -9.45
C HIS A 16 -12.97 -1.57 -9.29
N ARG A 17 -13.34 -0.82 -10.33
CA ARG A 17 -13.35 0.66 -10.23
C ARG A 17 -14.43 1.22 -9.30
N THR A 18 -15.56 0.54 -9.21
CA THR A 18 -16.76 1.04 -8.52
C THR A 18 -16.53 1.37 -7.04
N TRP A 19 -15.70 0.59 -6.34
CA TRP A 19 -15.42 0.83 -4.92
C TRP A 19 -14.35 1.93 -4.72
N LEU A 20 -13.35 2.01 -5.61
CA LEU A 20 -12.33 3.08 -5.59
C LEU A 20 -13.01 4.44 -5.73
N ASP A 21 -13.96 4.52 -6.65
CA ASP A 21 -14.76 5.70 -6.89
C ASP A 21 -15.64 6.05 -5.67
N TRP A 22 -16.20 5.04 -4.97
CA TRP A 22 -16.92 5.25 -3.72
C TRP A 22 -16.03 5.87 -2.63
N ILE A 23 -14.83 5.33 -2.37
CA ILE A 23 -13.90 5.89 -1.36
C ILE A 23 -13.49 7.32 -1.70
N GLN A 24 -13.15 7.57 -2.97
CA GLN A 24 -12.76 8.90 -3.44
C GLN A 24 -13.91 9.91 -3.29
N SER A 25 -15.17 9.47 -3.42
CA SER A 25 -16.34 10.34 -3.32
C SER A 25 -16.73 10.75 -1.90
N GLN A 26 -16.34 9.97 -0.88
CA GLN A 26 -16.83 10.16 0.48
C GLN A 26 -15.92 11.04 1.36
N ILE A 27 -14.70 11.39 0.93
CA ILE A 27 -13.71 12.03 1.81
C ILE A 27 -13.06 13.24 1.10
N MET A 28 -13.23 14.45 1.68
CA MET A 28 -12.67 15.71 1.15
C MET A 28 -11.12 15.76 1.13
N LEU A 29 -10.44 14.91 1.91
CA LEU A 29 -9.03 14.53 1.80
C LEU A 29 -8.96 13.02 1.52
N ALA A 30 -9.31 12.61 0.30
CA ALA A 30 -9.40 11.19 -0.04
C ALA A 30 -8.09 10.46 0.34
N PRO A 31 -8.14 9.45 1.21
CA PRO A 31 -6.97 8.63 1.48
C PRO A 31 -6.48 8.00 0.18
N PRO A 32 -5.20 7.59 0.12
CA PRO A 32 -4.72 6.85 -1.03
C PRO A 32 -5.60 5.64 -1.34
N PRO A 33 -5.76 5.22 -2.60
CA PRO A 33 -6.38 3.94 -2.93
C PRO A 33 -5.87 2.79 -2.05
N PHE A 34 -6.76 2.16 -1.30
CA PHE A 34 -6.42 1.09 -0.35
C PHE A 34 -7.60 0.14 -0.18
N ARG A 35 -7.36 -1.15 -0.02
CA ARG A 35 -8.38 -2.12 0.39
C ARG A 35 -8.20 -2.52 1.85
N PHE A 36 -6.95 -2.72 2.24
CA PHE A 36 -6.61 -3.16 3.58
C PHE A 36 -6.04 -2.02 4.40
N LYS A 37 -6.47 -1.91 5.66
CA LYS A 37 -5.93 -0.96 6.62
C LYS A 37 -5.55 -1.68 7.91
N GLY A 38 -4.32 -1.50 8.37
CA GLY A 38 -3.86 -2.16 9.59
C GLY A 38 -2.36 -2.12 9.79
N ALA A 39 -1.87 -3.08 10.56
CA ALA A 39 -0.46 -3.21 10.89
C ALA A 39 0.25 -4.15 9.92
N VAL A 40 1.48 -3.81 9.58
CA VAL A 40 2.38 -4.62 8.76
C VAL A 40 3.65 -4.91 9.53
N THR A 41 4.02 -6.18 9.62
CA THR A 41 5.29 -6.63 10.18
C THR A 41 6.17 -7.19 9.07
N PHE A 42 7.40 -6.69 9.00
CA PHE A 42 8.47 -7.22 8.15
C PHE A 42 9.48 -7.95 9.02
N ASP A 43 9.72 -9.22 8.73
CA ASP A 43 10.66 -10.08 9.44
C ASP A 43 11.47 -10.97 8.48
N ALA A 44 12.26 -11.91 9.00
CA ALA A 44 13.07 -12.79 8.18
C ALA A 44 12.25 -13.70 7.23
N ASN A 45 11.00 -14.01 7.58
CA ASN A 45 10.12 -14.89 6.82
C ASN A 45 9.37 -14.13 5.72
N GLY A 46 9.03 -12.87 5.94
CA GLY A 46 8.29 -12.07 4.96
C GLY A 46 7.50 -10.91 5.55
N ILE A 47 6.33 -10.69 4.96
CA ILE A 47 5.37 -9.66 5.37
C ILE A 47 4.21 -10.35 6.06
N THR A 48 3.88 -9.92 7.28
CA THR A 48 2.64 -10.29 7.97
C THR A 48 1.75 -9.06 8.07
N PHE A 49 0.52 -9.16 7.56
CA PHE A 49 -0.50 -8.13 7.71
C PHE A 49 -1.57 -8.58 8.70
N VAL A 50 -1.99 -7.66 9.58
CA VAL A 50 -3.16 -7.83 10.45
C VAL A 50 -3.96 -6.53 10.43
N GLY A 51 -5.24 -6.61 10.07
CA GLY A 51 -6.08 -5.42 10.00
C GLY A 51 -7.45 -5.71 9.44
N TYR A 52 -7.98 -4.76 8.67
CA TYR A 52 -9.34 -4.78 8.18
C TYR A 52 -9.39 -4.75 6.65
N ASP A 53 -10.25 -5.58 6.05
CA ASP A 53 -10.59 -5.56 4.63
C ASP A 53 -11.89 -4.79 4.43
N ILE A 54 -11.80 -3.59 3.84
CA ILE A 54 -12.98 -2.74 3.64
C ILE A 54 -13.93 -3.24 2.54
N PHE A 55 -13.52 -4.22 1.72
CA PHE A 55 -14.44 -4.79 0.71
C PHE A 55 -15.43 -5.74 1.34
N HIS A 56 -14.93 -6.58 2.24
CA HIS A 56 -15.71 -7.64 2.88
C HIS A 56 -16.19 -7.24 4.26
N ASP A 57 -15.79 -6.05 4.75
CA ASP A 57 -16.19 -5.50 6.04
C ASP A 57 -15.76 -6.41 7.21
N GLU A 58 -14.57 -7.01 7.13
CA GLU A 58 -14.08 -8.01 8.09
C GLU A 58 -12.62 -7.81 8.51
N GLU A 59 -12.27 -8.37 9.68
CA GLU A 59 -10.87 -8.49 10.10
C GLU A 59 -10.16 -9.58 9.28
N VAL A 60 -8.96 -9.28 8.82
CA VAL A 60 -8.16 -10.20 8.01
C VAL A 60 -6.70 -10.21 8.45
N GLN A 61 -6.11 -11.38 8.31
CA GLN A 61 -4.68 -11.60 8.46
C GLN A 61 -4.15 -12.40 7.28
N PHE A 62 -3.01 -11.98 6.73
CA PHE A 62 -2.33 -12.74 5.68
C PHE A 62 -0.82 -12.60 5.79
N ASN A 63 -0.11 -13.60 5.26
CA ASN A 63 1.34 -13.66 5.24
C ASN A 63 1.82 -13.75 3.79
N ILE A 64 2.82 -12.96 3.43
CA ILE A 64 3.47 -13.01 2.12
C ILE A 64 4.94 -13.40 2.34
N PRO A 65 5.35 -14.61 1.92
CA PRO A 65 6.73 -15.06 2.04
C PRO A 65 7.73 -14.15 1.34
N LYS A 66 8.87 -13.89 1.98
CA LYS A 66 9.96 -13.04 1.43
C LYS A 66 10.45 -13.53 0.06
N ASN A 67 10.47 -14.85 -0.17
CA ASN A 67 10.95 -15.45 -1.42
C ASN A 67 10.04 -15.17 -2.65
N GLU A 68 8.80 -14.74 -2.43
CA GLU A 68 7.88 -14.32 -3.49
C GLU A 68 8.20 -12.93 -4.03
N MET A 69 8.86 -12.08 -3.23
CA MET A 69 9.24 -10.72 -3.59
C MET A 69 10.44 -10.75 -4.54
N LYS A 70 10.27 -10.12 -5.71
CA LYS A 70 11.32 -10.03 -6.73
C LYS A 70 11.99 -8.67 -6.73
N GLN A 71 11.21 -7.61 -6.62
CA GLN A 71 11.70 -6.24 -6.75
C GLN A 71 10.89 -5.31 -5.86
N LEU A 72 11.53 -4.26 -5.39
CA LEU A 72 10.90 -3.18 -4.65
C LEU A 72 11.01 -1.89 -5.47
N TYR A 73 9.93 -1.14 -5.55
CA TYR A 73 9.88 0.16 -6.22
C TYR A 73 9.28 1.21 -5.30
N TYR A 74 9.69 2.46 -5.50
CA TYR A 74 9.11 3.62 -4.85
C TYR A 74 8.66 4.61 -5.93
N GLY A 75 7.39 4.99 -5.91
CA GLY A 75 6.82 5.86 -6.94
C GLY A 75 5.49 5.41 -7.51
N TYR A 76 4.85 6.33 -8.22
CA TYR A 76 3.63 6.07 -8.99
C TYR A 76 3.94 5.27 -10.27
N ASP A 77 2.93 4.54 -10.77
CA ASP A 77 3.00 3.83 -12.04
C ASP A 77 1.65 3.88 -12.80
N ASP A 78 1.53 3.12 -13.89
CA ASP A 78 0.32 3.08 -14.71
C ASP A 78 -0.91 2.54 -13.98
N THR A 79 -0.72 1.76 -12.90
CA THR A 79 -1.78 1.20 -12.06
C THR A 79 -2.09 2.14 -10.91
N PHE A 80 -1.11 2.43 -10.05
CA PHE A 80 -1.22 3.36 -8.94
C PHE A 80 -0.83 4.75 -9.43
N ARG A 81 -1.79 5.42 -10.06
CA ARG A 81 -1.57 6.74 -10.67
C ARG A 81 -1.59 7.85 -9.63
N ARG A 82 -0.79 8.89 -9.86
CA ARG A 82 -0.85 10.13 -9.06
C ARG A 82 -2.24 10.75 -9.18
N LEU A 83 -2.89 10.95 -8.03
CA LEU A 83 -4.12 11.74 -7.97
C LEU A 83 -3.76 13.20 -8.29
N LYS A 84 -4.24 13.70 -9.43
CA LYS A 84 -4.12 15.11 -9.79
C LYS A 84 -5.21 15.91 -9.06
N SER A 85 -5.08 16.09 -7.75
CA SER A 85 -5.91 17.08 -7.06
C SER A 85 -5.47 18.47 -7.52
N LYS A 86 -6.43 19.36 -7.81
CA LYS A 86 -6.16 20.72 -8.30
C LYS A 86 -5.38 21.50 -7.22
N GLY A 87 -4.06 21.63 -7.38
CA GLY A 87 -3.24 22.59 -6.63
C GLY A 87 -2.43 22.04 -5.45
N MET A 88 -2.44 20.73 -5.19
CA MET A 88 -1.52 20.11 -4.22
C MET A 88 -0.63 19.09 -4.94
N ASP A 89 0.66 19.36 -4.98
CA ASP A 89 1.64 18.31 -5.27
C ASP A 89 1.58 17.30 -4.12
N ASN A 90 0.97 16.13 -4.35
CA ASN A 90 1.02 15.04 -3.37
C ASN A 90 2.48 14.76 -3.00
N THR A 91 2.82 14.95 -1.72
CA THR A 91 4.17 14.79 -1.15
C THR A 91 4.49 13.36 -0.73
N TRP A 92 3.68 12.39 -1.15
CA TRP A 92 3.87 10.96 -0.88
C TRP A 92 3.86 10.17 -2.19
N ALA A 93 4.43 8.97 -2.16
CA ALA A 93 4.34 7.98 -3.24
C ALA A 93 4.25 6.56 -2.67
N PRO A 94 3.61 5.60 -3.37
CA PRO A 94 3.47 4.24 -2.87
C PRO A 94 4.80 3.47 -2.96
N ILE A 95 4.97 2.50 -2.06
CA ILE A 95 5.97 1.44 -2.19
C ILE A 95 5.29 0.26 -2.90
N ARG A 96 5.91 -0.29 -3.93
CA ARG A 96 5.40 -1.45 -4.66
C ARG A 96 6.33 -2.64 -4.48
N PHE A 97 5.78 -3.72 -3.95
CA PHE A 97 6.39 -5.04 -3.91
C PHE A 97 5.96 -5.81 -5.15
N LYS A 98 6.92 -6.10 -6.03
CA LYS A 98 6.68 -6.88 -7.24
C LYS A 98 6.83 -8.36 -6.94
N PHE A 99 5.81 -9.15 -7.28
CA PHE A 99 5.83 -10.60 -7.11
C PHE A 99 5.95 -11.32 -8.45
N ALA A 100 6.27 -12.62 -8.40
CA ALA A 100 6.39 -13.45 -9.60
C ALA A 100 5.04 -13.67 -10.33
N HIS A 101 3.92 -13.67 -9.59
CA HIS A 101 2.59 -13.99 -10.10
C HIS A 101 1.78 -12.75 -10.54
N GLU A 102 2.45 -11.64 -10.83
CA GLU A 102 1.89 -10.38 -11.37
C GLU A 102 0.79 -9.68 -10.55
N ASN A 103 0.56 -10.09 -9.29
CA ASN A 103 -0.39 -9.44 -8.39
C ASN A 103 0.32 -8.60 -7.32
N ASP A 104 1.07 -7.60 -7.78
CA ASP A 104 1.92 -6.78 -6.92
C ASP A 104 1.16 -6.09 -5.79
N LEU A 105 1.84 -5.88 -4.66
CA LEU A 105 1.29 -5.19 -3.49
C LEU A 105 1.79 -3.75 -3.45
N TYR A 106 0.87 -2.81 -3.30
CA TYR A 106 1.19 -1.42 -3.01
C TYR A 106 0.97 -1.15 -1.52
N LEU A 107 1.87 -0.39 -0.92
CA LEU A 107 1.86 -0.03 0.50
C LEU A 107 2.09 1.46 0.68
N ILE A 108 1.33 2.05 1.60
CA ILE A 108 1.54 3.39 2.12
C ILE A 108 1.52 3.35 3.64
N SER A 109 2.62 3.75 4.27
CA SER A 109 2.79 3.79 5.71
C SER A 109 2.54 5.18 6.28
N GLU A 110 1.93 5.19 7.47
CA GLU A 110 1.80 6.35 8.35
C GLU A 110 1.22 7.59 7.63
N PHE A 111 0.24 7.37 6.74
CA PHE A 111 -0.38 8.45 5.97
C PHE A 111 -1.25 9.34 6.86
N ASN A 112 -1.00 10.65 6.82
CA ASN A 112 -1.70 11.65 7.64
C ASN A 112 -2.58 12.63 6.83
N GLY A 113 -2.83 12.35 5.54
CA GLY A 113 -3.58 13.23 4.64
C GLY A 113 -2.69 14.03 3.69
N ILE A 114 -1.44 14.31 4.09
CA ILE A 114 -0.49 15.08 3.27
C ILE A 114 0.80 14.28 3.07
N TYR A 115 1.37 13.71 4.12
CA TYR A 115 2.65 13.01 4.10
C TYR A 115 2.49 11.51 4.38
N SER A 116 3.54 10.75 4.08
CA SER A 116 3.71 9.34 4.44
C SER A 116 5.15 9.09 4.87
N ALA A 117 5.40 8.05 5.66
CA ALA A 117 6.75 7.61 6.03
C ALA A 117 7.40 6.69 4.96
N ASN A 118 6.83 6.62 3.75
CA ASN A 118 7.25 5.65 2.73
C ASN A 118 8.69 5.84 2.22
N GLU A 119 9.21 7.07 2.18
CA GLU A 119 10.58 7.29 1.70
C GLU A 119 11.60 6.65 2.64
N GLU A 120 11.50 6.92 3.95
CA GLU A 120 12.33 6.29 4.98
C GLU A 120 12.12 4.77 5.02
N LEU A 121 10.86 4.33 4.99
CA LEU A 121 10.52 2.90 4.95
C LEU A 121 11.11 2.19 3.73
N PHE A 122 11.16 2.83 2.56
CA PHE A 122 11.75 2.23 1.37
C PHE A 122 13.25 1.97 1.53
N GLU A 123 13.99 2.89 2.17
CA GLU A 123 15.41 2.71 2.49
C GLU A 123 15.61 1.53 3.44
N GLU A 124 14.79 1.40 4.47
CA GLU A 124 14.82 0.26 5.40
C GLU A 124 14.49 -1.07 4.69
N LEU A 125 13.51 -1.07 3.80
CA LEU A 125 13.09 -2.26 3.07
C LEU A 125 14.14 -2.73 2.05
N LYS A 126 14.95 -1.83 1.47
CA LYS A 126 16.08 -2.23 0.62
C LYS A 126 17.11 -3.02 1.41
N MET A 127 17.45 -2.58 2.62
CA MET A 127 18.34 -3.33 3.51
C MET A 127 17.72 -4.66 3.92
N TRP A 128 16.42 -4.67 4.21
CA TRP A 128 15.71 -5.89 4.58
C TRP A 128 15.63 -6.93 3.46
N LEU A 129 15.53 -6.52 2.18
CA LEU A 129 15.50 -7.43 1.03
C LEU A 129 16.88 -7.93 0.58
N SER A 130 17.95 -7.25 1.00
CA SER A 130 19.33 -7.67 0.76
C SER A 130 19.66 -8.99 1.49
#